data_AF-A0A2G5TDB0-F1
#
_entry.id   AF-A0A2G5TDB0-F1
#
_cell.length_a   1.000
_cell.length_b   1.000
_cell.length_c   1.000
_cell.angle_alpha   90.00
_cell.angle_beta   90.00
_cell.angle_gamma   90.00
#
_symmetry.space_group_name_H-M   'P 1'
#
loop_
_entity.id
_entity.type
_entity.pdbx_description
1 polymer ?
#
loop_
_entity_poly.entity_id
_entity_poly.type
_entity_poly.pdbx_seq_one_letter_code
_entity_poly.pdbx_strand_id
1 'polypeptide(L)'
;MTLIHIIFFLHNICHIFHMDWLVDVLWYPMWINAYLIKVYTEMYIVVISLLSVSRYFVHFSLALPSVELTQKAVTSGIRWIVGLIISKDLVLLLWLIVTLELKKFQQIDKILDYYYGIHLNYQFLLYIAAIIQLPIICGAKKSSDSEINYLEKMVYFQTVCIGFTKMIMIPIFVTLLFKGVNDTVISVLFVMVDLFIVPIVGQISEFVYRPRAAVATQDQFELN
;
A
#
# COMPACT_ATOMS: atom_id res chain seq x y z
N MET A 1 -11.23 19.25 -13.01
CA MET A 1 -10.12 20.15 -12.63
C MET A 1 -9.03 19.31 -12.01
N THR A 2 -7.91 19.17 -12.69
CA THR A 2 -6.83 18.25 -12.29
C THR A 2 -5.86 18.93 -11.32
N LEU A 3 -5.17 18.15 -10.50
CA LEU A 3 -4.16 18.58 -9.52
C LEU A 3 -3.11 19.54 -10.13
N ILE A 4 -2.83 19.39 -11.42
CA ILE A 4 -1.99 20.28 -12.24
C ILE A 4 -2.53 21.72 -12.27
N HIS A 5 -3.84 21.92 -12.37
CA HIS A 5 -4.45 23.26 -12.36
C HIS A 5 -4.35 23.93 -10.99
N ILE A 6 -4.42 23.15 -9.90
CA ILE A 6 -4.24 23.65 -8.53
C ILE A 6 -2.77 24.06 -8.33
N ILE A 7 -1.83 23.25 -8.83
CA ILE A 7 -0.39 23.55 -8.77
C ILE A 7 -0.07 24.80 -9.61
N PHE A 8 -0.59 24.90 -10.83
CA PHE A 8 -0.38 26.07 -11.70
C PHE A 8 -1.00 27.33 -11.10
N PHE A 9 -2.14 27.20 -10.43
CA PHE A 9 -2.81 28.29 -9.73
C PHE A 9 -2.01 28.76 -8.50
N LEU A 10 -1.53 27.83 -7.67
CA LEU A 10 -0.65 28.13 -6.53
C LEU A 10 0.67 28.78 -6.96
N HIS A 11 1.27 28.28 -8.04
CA HIS A 11 2.51 28.83 -8.61
C HIS A 11 2.30 30.26 -9.12
N ASN A 12 1.20 30.53 -9.84
CA ASN A 12 0.88 31.89 -10.30
C ASN A 12 0.56 32.84 -9.14
N ILE A 13 -0.12 32.38 -8.09
CA ILE A 13 -0.37 33.21 -6.90
C ILE A 13 0.93 33.57 -6.20
N CYS A 14 1.87 32.63 -6.05
CA CYS A 14 3.13 32.91 -5.37
C CYS A 14 4.05 33.84 -6.17
N HIS A 15 4.03 33.76 -7.50
CA HIS A 15 4.75 34.68 -8.38
C HIS A 15 4.18 36.12 -8.29
N ILE A 16 2.87 36.27 -8.08
CA ILE A 16 2.25 37.59 -7.82
C ILE A 16 2.79 38.21 -6.52
N PHE A 17 3.07 37.40 -5.49
CA PHE A 17 3.58 37.86 -4.20
C PHE A 17 5.11 37.92 -4.09
N HIS A 18 5.87 37.62 -5.16
CA HIS A 18 7.34 37.53 -5.14
C HIS A 18 7.87 36.54 -4.07
N MET A 19 7.10 35.47 -3.83
CA MET A 19 7.38 34.43 -2.83
C MET A 19 7.76 33.11 -3.52
N ASP A 20 8.57 33.16 -4.57
CA ASP A 20 9.00 31.95 -5.31
C ASP A 20 9.74 30.98 -4.38
N TRP A 21 10.48 31.51 -3.40
CA TRP A 21 11.14 30.74 -2.35
C TRP A 21 10.15 29.93 -1.48
N LEU A 22 8.91 30.42 -1.28
CA LEU A 22 7.90 29.75 -0.46
C LEU A 22 7.35 28.52 -1.19
N VAL A 23 7.21 28.61 -2.52
CA VAL A 23 6.84 27.46 -3.35
C VAL A 23 7.91 26.41 -3.26
N ASP A 24 9.19 26.77 -3.44
CA ASP A 24 10.31 25.83 -3.36
C ASP A 24 10.40 25.20 -1.96
N VAL A 25 10.28 25.99 -0.89
CA VAL A 25 10.32 25.52 0.50
C VAL A 25 9.14 24.61 0.86
N LEU A 26 7.95 24.83 0.31
CA LEU A 26 6.80 23.94 0.53
C LEU A 26 6.80 22.71 -0.39
N TRP A 27 7.44 22.82 -1.56
CA TRP A 27 7.51 21.77 -2.57
C TRP A 27 8.37 20.59 -2.08
N TYR A 28 9.57 20.85 -1.55
CA TYR A 28 10.46 19.77 -1.09
C TYR A 28 9.84 18.90 0.02
N PRO A 29 9.27 19.45 1.12
CA PRO A 29 8.59 18.66 2.14
C PRO A 29 7.39 17.88 1.59
N MET A 30 6.66 18.44 0.62
CA MET A 30 5.53 17.76 -0.01
C MET A 30 5.98 16.48 -0.74
N TRP A 31 7.06 16.56 -1.54
CA TRP A 31 7.60 15.39 -2.24
C TRP A 31 8.21 14.36 -1.29
N ILE A 32 8.90 14.81 -0.24
CA ILE A 32 9.43 13.93 0.80
C ILE A 32 8.28 13.18 1.48
N ASN A 33 7.21 13.89 1.87
CA ASN A 33 6.04 13.26 2.47
C ASN A 33 5.32 12.30 1.52
N ALA A 34 5.14 12.68 0.26
CA ALA A 34 4.54 11.80 -0.75
C ALA A 34 5.38 10.51 -0.93
N TYR A 35 6.70 10.63 -0.95
CA TYR A 35 7.61 9.49 -0.99
C TYR A 35 7.50 8.61 0.27
N LEU A 36 7.47 9.20 1.46
CA LEU A 36 7.30 8.46 2.72
C LEU A 36 5.97 7.69 2.75
N ILE A 37 4.88 8.32 2.32
CA ILE A 37 3.56 7.68 2.22
C ILE A 37 3.64 6.51 1.22
N LYS A 38 4.26 6.71 0.05
CA LYS A 38 4.43 5.65 -0.94
C LYS A 38 5.20 4.45 -0.39
N VAL A 39 6.35 4.69 0.25
CA VAL A 39 7.17 3.62 0.85
C VAL A 39 6.37 2.89 1.93
N TYR A 40 5.62 3.64 2.75
CA TYR A 40 4.75 3.06 3.76
C TYR A 40 3.66 2.18 3.15
N THR A 41 2.96 2.64 2.10
CA THR A 41 1.89 1.86 1.47
C THR A 41 2.42 0.58 0.82
N GLU A 42 3.58 0.63 0.16
CA GLU A 42 4.19 -0.58 -0.43
C GLU A 42 4.61 -1.57 0.66
N MET A 43 5.25 -1.09 1.72
CA MET A 43 5.63 -1.91 2.87
C MET A 43 4.40 -2.57 3.49
N TYR A 44 3.35 -1.79 3.71
CA TYR A 44 2.13 -2.26 4.31
C TYR A 44 1.49 -3.37 3.48
N ILE A 45 1.36 -3.18 2.16
CA ILE A 45 0.82 -4.20 1.24
C ILE A 45 1.61 -5.52 1.33
N VAL A 46 2.94 -5.46 1.30
CA VAL A 46 3.77 -6.66 1.38
C VAL A 46 3.63 -7.36 2.73
N VAL A 47 3.67 -6.59 3.82
CA VAL A 47 3.57 -7.12 5.19
C VAL A 47 2.21 -7.77 5.45
N ILE A 48 1.10 -7.08 5.15
CA ILE A 48 -0.23 -7.65 5.34
C ILE A 48 -0.41 -8.93 4.51
N SER A 49 0.13 -8.96 3.29
CA SER A 49 0.01 -10.13 2.41
C SER A 49 0.78 -11.33 2.94
N LEU A 50 2.01 -11.13 3.45
CA LEU A 50 2.80 -12.20 4.05
C LEU A 50 2.20 -12.70 5.36
N LEU A 51 1.73 -11.80 6.22
CA LEU A 51 1.03 -12.17 7.45
C LEU A 51 -0.22 -12.99 7.14
N SER A 52 -0.98 -12.56 6.15
CA SER A 52 -2.19 -13.21 5.65
C SER A 52 -1.93 -14.64 5.16
N VAL A 53 -0.92 -14.83 4.32
CA VAL A 53 -0.51 -16.14 3.82
C VAL A 53 0.00 -17.02 4.96
N SER A 54 0.85 -16.48 5.84
CA SER A 54 1.42 -17.26 6.95
C SER A 54 0.34 -17.80 7.89
N ARG A 55 -0.67 -16.98 8.20
CA ARG A 55 -1.79 -17.38 9.06
C ARG A 55 -2.72 -18.37 8.38
N TYR A 56 -2.90 -18.29 7.06
CA TYR A 56 -3.66 -19.31 6.34
C TYR A 56 -3.04 -20.71 6.48
N PHE A 57 -1.71 -20.84 6.34
CA PHE A 57 -1.03 -22.13 6.51
C PHE A 57 -1.19 -22.69 7.94
N VAL A 58 -1.17 -21.81 8.95
CA VAL A 58 -1.42 -22.18 10.34
C VAL A 58 -2.89 -22.61 10.55
N HIS A 59 -3.84 -21.82 10.06
CA HIS A 59 -5.28 -22.08 10.22
C HIS A 59 -5.70 -23.42 9.61
N PHE A 60 -5.18 -23.78 8.43
CA PHE A 60 -5.48 -25.06 7.79
C PHE A 60 -4.56 -26.21 8.23
N SER A 61 -3.67 -25.99 9.21
CA SER A 61 -2.73 -26.99 9.73
C SER A 61 -1.90 -27.71 8.64
N LEU A 62 -1.64 -27.02 7.53
CA LEU A 62 -0.84 -27.55 6.42
C LEU A 62 0.64 -27.64 6.78
N ALA A 63 1.07 -26.89 7.79
CA ALA A 63 2.39 -26.98 8.39
C ALA A 63 2.30 -27.75 9.71
N LEU A 64 2.71 -29.02 9.72
CA LEU A 64 2.91 -29.81 10.94
C LEU A 64 4.42 -30.06 11.13
N PRO A 65 5.00 -29.72 12.30
CA PRO A 65 4.34 -29.11 13.46
C PRO A 65 3.99 -27.64 13.21
N SER A 66 2.87 -27.18 13.76
CA SER A 66 2.39 -25.79 13.65
C SER A 66 3.28 -24.85 14.46
N VAL A 67 4.41 -24.45 13.87
CA VAL A 67 5.28 -23.44 14.48
C VAL A 67 4.62 -22.08 14.32
N GLU A 68 4.05 -21.56 15.41
CA GLU A 68 3.60 -20.17 15.45
C GLU A 68 4.79 -19.23 15.17
N LEU A 69 4.59 -18.25 14.29
CA LEU A 69 5.63 -17.25 14.01
C LEU A 69 5.94 -16.47 15.28
N THR A 70 7.16 -16.63 15.79
CA THR A 70 7.64 -15.84 16.92
C THR A 70 7.66 -14.35 16.58
N GLN A 71 7.36 -13.48 17.55
CA GLN A 71 7.40 -12.03 17.37
C GLN A 71 8.75 -11.54 16.84
N LYS A 72 9.85 -12.19 17.23
CA LYS A 72 11.21 -11.90 16.73
C LYS A 72 11.34 -12.19 15.23
N ALA A 73 10.78 -13.31 14.76
CA ALA A 73 10.79 -13.66 13.34
C ALA A 73 9.96 -12.66 12.51
N VAL A 74 8.77 -12.30 12.98
CA VAL A 74 7.91 -11.30 12.31
C VAL A 74 8.60 -9.93 12.25
N THR A 75 9.16 -9.47 13.36
CA THR A 75 9.86 -8.17 13.44
C THR A 75 11.10 -8.15 12.53
N SER A 76 11.85 -9.25 12.49
CA SER A 76 12.98 -9.41 11.57
C SER A 76 12.52 -9.38 10.10
N GLY A 77 11.45 -10.11 9.77
CA GLY A 77 10.87 -10.14 8.43
C GLY A 77 10.42 -8.76 7.96
N ILE A 78 9.72 -8.00 8.81
CA ILE A 78 9.32 -6.62 8.52
C ILE A 78 10.55 -5.76 8.24
N ARG A 79 11.60 -5.84 9.08
CA ARG A 79 12.84 -5.06 8.88
C ARG A 79 13.51 -5.40 7.54
N TRP A 80 13.53 -6.67 7.16
CA TRP A 80 14.03 -7.10 5.85
C TRP A 80 13.22 -6.52 4.69
N ILE A 81 11.89 -6.56 4.78
CA ILE A 81 10.99 -6.00 3.75
C ILE A 81 11.23 -4.49 3.59
N VAL A 82 11.33 -3.75 4.70
CA VAL A 82 11.64 -2.31 4.68
C VAL A 82 12.97 -2.07 3.97
N GLY A 83 14.01 -2.83 4.33
CA GLY A 83 15.33 -2.72 3.72
C GLY A 83 15.28 -2.97 2.21
N LEU A 84 14.53 -3.99 1.76
CA LEU A 84 14.39 -4.30 0.34
C LEU A 84 13.66 -3.21 -0.44
N ILE A 85 12.59 -2.62 0.13
CA ILE A 85 11.82 -1.54 -0.51
C ILE A 85 12.66 -0.27 -0.65
N ILE A 86 13.41 0.10 0.39
CA ILE A 86 14.31 1.26 0.31
C ILE A 86 15.44 0.99 -0.67
N SER A 87 16.01 -0.22 -0.64
CA SER A 87 17.13 -0.60 -1.53
C SER A 87 16.71 -0.58 -3.00
N LYS A 88 15.53 -1.08 -3.36
CA LYS A 88 15.06 -1.02 -4.76
C LYS A 88 14.92 0.43 -5.24
N ASP A 89 14.37 1.31 -4.41
CA ASP A 89 14.11 2.70 -4.79
C ASP A 89 15.45 3.45 -4.96
N LEU A 90 16.43 3.17 -4.08
CA LEU A 90 17.80 3.71 -4.21
C LEU A 90 18.52 3.21 -5.45
N VAL A 91 18.44 1.90 -5.77
CA VAL A 91 19.07 1.34 -6.98
C VAL A 91 18.46 1.95 -8.23
N LEU A 92 17.14 2.07 -8.31
CA LEU A 92 16.46 2.68 -9.45
C LEU A 92 16.79 4.18 -9.58
N LEU A 93 16.91 4.90 -8.47
CA LEU A 93 17.33 6.30 -8.47
C LEU A 93 18.77 6.48 -8.98
N LEU A 94 19.70 5.63 -8.52
CA LEU A 94 21.09 5.64 -9.00
C LEU A 94 21.17 5.37 -10.51
N TRP A 95 20.42 4.37 -10.98
CA TRP A 95 20.33 4.08 -12.41
C TRP A 95 19.75 5.25 -13.21
N LEU A 96 18.72 5.92 -12.68
CA LEU A 96 18.14 7.10 -13.32
C LEU A 96 19.18 8.23 -13.46
N ILE A 97 19.94 8.53 -12.40
CA ILE A 97 21.01 9.55 -12.42
C ILE A 97 22.05 9.20 -13.48
N VAL A 98 22.55 7.95 -13.48
CA VAL A 98 23.54 7.48 -14.47
C VAL A 98 23.02 7.61 -15.90
N THR A 99 21.76 7.24 -16.13
CA THR A 99 21.14 7.33 -17.47
C THR A 99 20.98 8.77 -17.93
N LEU A 100 20.65 9.70 -17.03
CA LEU A 100 20.55 11.14 -17.33
C LEU A 100 21.91 11.75 -17.68
N GLU A 101 22.95 11.46 -16.88
CA GLU A 101 24.32 11.91 -17.14
C GLU A 101 24.87 11.39 -18.47
N LEU A 102 24.56 10.14 -18.80
CA LEU A 102 24.95 9.52 -20.08
C LEU A 102 24.04 9.91 -21.25
N LYS A 103 23.01 10.74 -21.03
CA LYS A 103 22.00 11.17 -22.02
C LYS A 103 21.34 10.01 -22.78
N LYS A 104 21.21 8.85 -22.13
CA LYS A 104 20.62 7.63 -22.72
C LYS A 104 19.12 7.56 -22.43
N PHE A 105 18.36 8.56 -22.86
CA PHE A 105 16.93 8.70 -22.51
C PHE A 105 16.07 7.47 -22.82
N GLN A 106 16.41 6.68 -23.85
CA GLN A 106 15.74 5.42 -24.17
C GLN A 106 15.84 4.34 -23.06
N GLN A 107 16.78 4.48 -22.12
CA GLN A 107 16.90 3.57 -20.98
C GLN A 107 15.97 3.96 -19.82
N ILE A 108 15.39 5.16 -19.83
CA ILE A 108 14.44 5.59 -18.78
C ILE A 108 13.19 4.72 -18.80
N ASP A 109 12.66 4.42 -19.98
CA ASP A 109 11.49 3.54 -20.14
C ASP A 109 11.76 2.16 -19.54
N LYS A 110 12.97 1.61 -19.75
CA LYS A 110 13.37 0.33 -19.14
C LYS A 110 13.41 0.39 -17.61
N ILE A 111 13.91 1.49 -17.05
CA ILE A 111 13.95 1.68 -15.59
C ILE A 111 12.52 1.74 -15.04
N LEU A 112 11.61 2.44 -15.73
CA LEU A 112 10.19 2.50 -15.38
C LEU A 112 9.53 1.11 -15.48
N ASP A 113 9.83 0.34 -16.53
CA ASP A 113 9.33 -1.04 -16.68
C ASP A 113 9.76 -1.93 -15.51
N TYR A 114 11.02 -1.83 -15.08
CA TYR A 114 11.49 -2.56 -13.89
C TYR A 114 10.77 -2.12 -12.62
N TYR A 115 10.56 -0.81 -12.45
CA TYR A 115 9.83 -0.27 -11.31
C TYR A 115 8.39 -0.82 -11.26
N TYR A 116 7.66 -0.74 -12.38
CA TYR A 116 6.29 -1.24 -12.47
C TYR A 116 6.20 -2.76 -12.35
N GLY A 117 7.16 -3.49 -12.93
CA GLY A 117 7.25 -4.94 -12.80
C GLY A 117 7.44 -5.40 -11.35
N ILE A 118 8.33 -4.73 -10.59
CA ILE A 118 8.50 -5.00 -9.16
C ILE A 118 7.22 -4.66 -8.39
N HIS A 119 6.60 -3.50 -8.67
CA HIS A 119 5.36 -3.11 -8.02
C HIS A 119 4.23 -4.12 -8.28
N LEU A 120 4.07 -4.59 -9.52
CA LEU A 120 3.09 -5.63 -9.88
C LEU A 120 3.30 -6.94 -9.12
N ASN A 121 4.55 -7.35 -8.87
CA ASN A 121 4.83 -8.55 -8.08
C ASN A 121 4.27 -8.45 -6.65
N TYR A 122 4.37 -7.29 -6.01
CA TYR A 122 3.76 -7.07 -4.70
C TYR A 122 2.23 -7.13 -4.75
N GLN A 123 1.62 -6.62 -5.83
CA GLN A 123 0.17 -6.73 -6.03
C GLN A 123 -0.29 -8.16 -6.26
N PHE A 124 0.47 -8.96 -7.02
CA PHE A 124 0.17 -10.38 -7.18
C PHE A 124 0.19 -11.12 -5.85
N LEU A 125 1.17 -10.84 -4.99
CA LEU A 125 1.21 -11.39 -3.64
C LEU A 125 -0.02 -11.00 -2.82
N LEU A 126 -0.49 -9.75 -2.94
CA LEU A 126 -1.72 -9.27 -2.30
C LEU A 126 -2.97 -9.98 -2.82
N TYR A 127 -3.10 -10.18 -4.13
CA TYR A 127 -4.26 -10.88 -4.70
C TYR A 127 -4.32 -12.34 -4.25
N ILE A 128 -3.16 -13.02 -4.24
CA ILE A 128 -3.07 -14.38 -3.72
C ILE A 128 -3.49 -14.41 -2.24
N ALA A 129 -2.96 -13.49 -1.42
CA ALA A 129 -3.32 -13.39 -0.01
C ALA A 129 -4.83 -13.16 0.19
N ALA A 130 -5.44 -12.25 -0.58
CA ALA A 130 -6.88 -11.95 -0.50
C ALA A 130 -7.75 -13.15 -0.87
N ILE A 131 -7.42 -13.87 -1.96
CA ILE A 131 -8.17 -15.07 -2.40
C ILE A 131 -8.07 -16.17 -1.35
N ILE A 132 -6.87 -16.41 -0.83
CA ILE A 132 -6.60 -17.43 0.17
C ILE A 132 -7.36 -17.18 1.49
N GLN A 133 -7.66 -15.91 1.81
CA GLN A 133 -8.38 -15.54 3.03
C GLN A 133 -9.90 -15.57 2.94
N LEU A 134 -10.47 -15.57 1.73
CA LEU A 134 -11.92 -15.64 1.54
C LEU A 134 -12.60 -16.80 2.29
N PRO A 135 -12.06 -18.05 2.27
CA PRO A 135 -12.67 -19.15 3.00
C PRO A 135 -12.71 -18.90 4.51
N ILE A 136 -11.65 -18.27 5.07
CA ILE A 136 -11.56 -17.98 6.51
C ILE A 136 -12.63 -16.96 6.91
N ILE A 137 -12.81 -15.87 6.14
CA ILE A 137 -13.82 -14.85 6.41
C ILE A 137 -15.24 -15.38 6.21
N CYS A 138 -15.46 -16.20 5.17
CA CYS A 138 -16.76 -16.79 4.86
C CYS A 138 -17.13 -17.99 5.76
N GLY A 139 -16.34 -18.29 6.80
CA GLY A 139 -16.64 -19.34 7.78
C GLY A 139 -16.39 -20.77 7.27
N ALA A 140 -15.66 -20.93 6.17
CA ALA A 140 -15.24 -22.22 5.68
C ALA A 140 -14.10 -22.76 6.57
N LYS A 141 -14.50 -23.63 7.50
CA LYS A 141 -13.71 -24.50 8.39
C LYS A 141 -13.39 -23.93 9.78
N LYS A 142 -14.21 -24.36 10.74
CA LYS A 142 -13.90 -24.52 12.17
C LYS A 142 -12.75 -25.52 12.30
N SER A 143 -11.54 -25.08 12.59
CA SER A 143 -10.54 -25.90 13.28
C SER A 143 -10.44 -25.40 14.71
N SER A 144 -10.70 -26.33 15.63
CA SER A 144 -10.76 -26.22 17.09
C SER A 144 -10.03 -25.05 17.78
N ASP A 145 -10.74 -24.43 18.72
CA ASP A 145 -10.23 -23.84 19.97
C ASP A 145 -9.35 -22.57 19.97
N SER A 146 -9.17 -21.87 18.86
CA SER A 146 -8.71 -20.46 18.93
C SER A 146 -9.80 -19.51 18.45
N GLU A 147 -10.40 -18.75 19.38
CA GLU A 147 -11.15 -17.57 19.00
C GLU A 147 -10.22 -16.65 18.21
N ILE A 148 -10.50 -16.48 16.91
CA ILE A 148 -9.70 -15.60 16.05
C ILE A 148 -9.64 -14.23 16.71
N ASN A 149 -8.41 -13.83 17.08
CA ASN A 149 -8.17 -12.60 17.80
C ASN A 149 -8.69 -11.40 17.00
N TYR A 150 -9.21 -10.42 17.70
CA TYR A 150 -9.69 -9.15 17.19
C TYR A 150 -8.76 -8.54 16.11
N LEU A 151 -7.47 -8.45 16.43
CA LEU A 151 -6.45 -7.87 15.55
C LEU A 151 -6.25 -8.69 14.27
N GLU A 152 -6.42 -10.01 14.35
CA GLU A 152 -6.25 -10.91 13.23
C GLU A 152 -7.42 -10.77 12.24
N LYS A 153 -8.65 -10.62 12.73
CA LYS A 153 -9.82 -10.29 11.90
C LYS A 153 -9.65 -8.96 11.17
N MET A 154 -9.07 -7.96 11.83
CA MET A 154 -8.80 -6.65 11.23
C MET A 154 -7.82 -6.79 10.06
N VAL A 155 -6.73 -7.55 10.21
CA VAL A 155 -5.76 -7.79 9.12
C VAL A 155 -6.42 -8.52 7.95
N TYR A 156 -7.26 -9.52 8.21
CA TYR A 156 -7.97 -10.26 7.15
C TYR A 156 -8.91 -9.36 6.36
N PHE A 157 -9.68 -8.54 7.08
CA PHE A 157 -10.56 -7.56 6.47
C PHE A 157 -9.76 -6.56 5.60
N GLN A 158 -8.66 -6.01 6.13
CA GLN A 158 -7.80 -5.08 5.40
C GLN A 158 -7.25 -5.69 4.11
N THR A 159 -6.65 -6.89 4.18
CA THR A 159 -6.08 -7.57 3.00
C THR A 159 -7.15 -7.85 1.94
N VAL A 160 -8.31 -8.38 2.34
CA VAL A 160 -9.40 -8.68 1.40
C VAL A 160 -9.97 -7.40 0.80
N CYS A 161 -10.28 -6.39 1.60
CA CYS A 161 -10.79 -5.12 1.08
C CYS A 161 -9.83 -4.45 0.10
N ILE A 162 -8.53 -4.34 0.44
CA ILE A 162 -7.53 -3.71 -0.45
C ILE A 162 -7.37 -4.56 -1.73
N GLY A 163 -7.22 -5.88 -1.60
CA GLY A 163 -7.04 -6.79 -2.73
C GLY A 163 -8.22 -6.76 -3.69
N PHE A 164 -9.46 -6.90 -3.19
CA PHE A 164 -10.65 -6.91 -4.03
C PHE A 164 -10.94 -5.56 -4.69
N THR A 165 -10.79 -4.46 -3.95
CA THR A 165 -10.99 -3.12 -4.52
C THR A 165 -10.08 -2.93 -5.73
N LYS A 166 -8.81 -3.35 -5.62
CA LYS A 166 -7.86 -3.30 -6.73
C LYS A 166 -8.19 -4.24 -7.87
N MET A 167 -8.60 -5.47 -7.60
CA MET A 167 -9.01 -6.40 -8.66
C MET A 167 -10.17 -5.84 -9.49
N ILE A 168 -11.13 -5.15 -8.86
CA ILE A 168 -12.24 -4.50 -9.56
C ILE A 168 -11.76 -3.35 -10.46
N MET A 169 -10.64 -2.70 -10.13
CA MET A 169 -10.06 -1.63 -10.95
C MET A 169 -9.30 -2.15 -12.18
N ILE A 170 -8.82 -3.39 -12.18
CA ILE A 170 -8.13 -4.01 -13.33
C ILE A 170 -8.97 -3.93 -14.63
N PRO A 171 -10.24 -4.39 -14.69
CA PRO A 171 -11.03 -4.29 -15.92
C PRO A 171 -11.28 -2.84 -16.35
N ILE A 172 -11.33 -1.90 -15.42
CA ILE A 172 -11.45 -0.47 -15.71
C ILE A 172 -10.18 0.00 -16.43
N PHE A 173 -8.99 -0.30 -15.89
CA PHE A 173 -7.71 0.06 -16.51
C PHE A 173 -7.50 -0.61 -17.86
N VAL A 174 -7.88 -1.89 -18.00
CA VAL A 174 -7.84 -2.62 -19.28
C VAL A 174 -8.73 -1.94 -20.32
N THR A 175 -9.94 -1.51 -19.94
CA THR A 175 -10.83 -0.77 -20.84
C THR A 175 -10.24 0.58 -21.26
N LEU A 176 -9.55 1.27 -20.35
CA LEU A 176 -8.86 2.53 -20.67
C LEU A 176 -7.69 2.31 -21.64
N LEU A 177 -6.93 1.22 -21.49
CA LEU A 177 -5.88 0.82 -22.44
C LEU A 177 -6.47 0.59 -23.84
N PHE A 178 -7.58 -0.16 -23.95
CA PHE A 178 -8.25 -0.41 -25.23
C PHE A 178 -8.80 0.86 -25.90
N LYS A 179 -9.11 1.90 -25.11
CA LYS A 179 -9.53 3.21 -25.63
C LYS A 179 -8.36 4.10 -26.09
N GLY A 180 -7.12 3.60 -26.02
CA GLY A 180 -5.93 4.32 -26.47
C GLY A 180 -5.36 5.31 -25.45
N VAL A 181 -5.71 5.19 -24.17
CA VAL A 181 -5.02 5.94 -23.11
C VAL A 181 -3.60 5.41 -22.97
N ASN A 182 -2.64 6.33 -22.83
CA ASN A 182 -1.22 6.03 -22.69
C ASN A 182 -0.97 5.07 -21.50
N ASP A 183 -0.17 4.03 -21.75
CA ASP A 183 0.21 2.97 -20.81
C ASP A 183 0.96 3.49 -19.57
N THR A 184 1.82 4.49 -19.76
CA THR A 184 2.53 5.18 -18.67
C THR A 184 1.54 5.88 -17.75
N VAL A 185 0.53 6.55 -18.30
CA VAL A 185 -0.51 7.25 -17.51
C VAL A 185 -1.31 6.25 -16.68
N ILE A 186 -1.66 5.12 -17.26
CA ILE A 186 -2.40 4.06 -16.55
C ILE A 186 -1.55 3.41 -15.46
N SER A 187 -0.26 3.20 -15.72
CA SER A 187 0.68 2.66 -14.74
C SER A 187 0.88 3.60 -13.55
N VAL A 188 0.99 4.90 -13.80
CA VAL A 188 1.03 5.93 -12.74
C VAL A 188 -0.27 5.93 -11.93
N LEU A 189 -1.43 5.90 -12.61
CA LEU A 189 -2.72 5.84 -11.92
C LEU A 189 -2.86 4.59 -11.05
N PHE A 190 -2.41 3.44 -11.56
CA PHE A 190 -2.44 2.19 -10.82
C PHE A 190 -1.61 2.27 -9.53
N VAL A 191 -0.42 2.85 -9.57
CA VAL A 191 0.41 3.06 -8.37
C VAL A 191 -0.21 4.11 -7.44
N MET A 192 -0.75 5.19 -7.98
CA MET A 192 -1.35 6.28 -7.18
C MET A 192 -2.55 5.82 -6.36
N VAL A 193 -3.33 4.87 -6.88
CA VAL A 193 -4.48 4.30 -6.17
C VAL A 193 -4.09 3.73 -4.81
N ASP A 194 -2.89 3.17 -4.67
CA ASP A 194 -2.38 2.59 -3.42
C ASP A 194 -2.30 3.64 -2.31
N LEU A 195 -1.88 4.86 -2.68
CA LEU A 195 -1.74 5.98 -1.76
C LEU A 195 -3.07 6.41 -1.13
N PHE A 196 -4.19 6.08 -1.79
CA PHE A 196 -5.53 6.39 -1.30
C PHE A 196 -6.21 5.18 -0.65
N ILE A 197 -6.21 4.02 -1.31
CA ILE A 197 -6.93 2.84 -0.83
C ILE A 197 -6.38 2.35 0.51
N VAL A 198 -5.05 2.26 0.64
CA VAL A 198 -4.42 1.72 1.86
C VAL A 198 -4.82 2.50 3.12
N PRO A 199 -4.64 3.84 3.20
CA PRO A 199 -5.04 4.58 4.39
C PRO A 199 -6.56 4.59 4.61
N ILE A 200 -7.37 4.66 3.54
CA ILE A 200 -8.84 4.63 3.66
C ILE A 200 -9.30 3.31 4.28
N VAL A 201 -8.82 2.17 3.77
CA VAL A 201 -9.18 0.86 4.30
C VAL A 201 -8.65 0.68 5.73
N GLY A 202 -7.45 1.19 6.03
CA GLY A 202 -6.91 1.24 7.38
C GLY A 202 -7.86 1.94 8.35
N GLN A 203 -8.30 3.16 8.05
CA GLN A 203 -9.23 3.92 8.89
C GLN A 203 -10.61 3.25 9.03
N ILE A 204 -11.17 2.74 7.93
CA ILE A 204 -12.45 2.04 7.96
C ILE A 204 -12.34 0.80 8.85
N SER A 205 -11.26 0.03 8.72
CA SER A 205 -11.07 -1.17 9.53
C SER A 205 -10.93 -0.82 11.01
N GLU A 206 -10.17 0.22 11.38
CA GLU A 206 -10.06 0.67 12.76
C GLU A 206 -11.43 1.08 13.33
N PHE A 207 -12.26 1.76 12.54
CA PHE A 207 -13.60 2.16 12.96
C PHE A 207 -14.55 0.96 13.14
N VAL A 208 -14.57 0.03 12.18
CA VAL A 208 -15.45 -1.15 12.21
C VAL A 208 -15.10 -2.08 13.36
N TYR A 209 -13.81 -2.24 13.61
CA TYR A 209 -13.29 -3.21 14.55
C TYR A 209 -13.07 -2.59 15.95
N ARG A 210 -12.99 -1.27 16.12
CA ARG A 210 -12.71 -0.61 17.42
C ARG A 210 -13.39 -1.30 18.63
N PRO A 211 -12.63 -1.76 19.64
CA PRO A 211 -13.21 -2.42 20.80
C PRO A 211 -14.15 -1.45 21.54
N ARG A 212 -15.45 -1.79 21.57
CA ARG A 212 -16.51 -0.99 22.22
C ARG A 212 -16.30 -0.72 23.72
N ALA A 213 -15.35 -1.42 24.35
CA ALA A 213 -14.98 -1.20 25.75
C ALA A 213 -14.44 0.22 26.03
N ALA A 214 -13.82 0.88 25.04
CA ALA A 214 -13.34 2.26 25.16
C ALA A 214 -14.44 3.33 25.02
N VAL A 215 -15.58 2.97 24.39
CA VAL A 215 -16.73 3.88 24.23
C VAL A 215 -17.52 3.96 25.53
N ALA A 216 -17.70 2.82 26.22
CA ALA A 216 -18.38 2.76 27.50
C ALA A 216 -17.67 3.54 28.63
N THR A 217 -16.35 3.77 28.53
CA THR A 217 -15.59 4.56 29.51
C THR A 217 -15.62 6.06 29.22
N GLN A 218 -15.82 6.49 27.96
CA GLN A 218 -15.99 7.91 27.62
C GLN A 218 -17.37 8.43 28.06
N ASP A 219 -18.43 7.65 27.87
CA ASP A 219 -19.78 8.04 28.31
C ASP A 219 -19.90 8.13 29.84
N GLN A 220 -19.08 7.41 30.61
CA GLN A 220 -19.06 7.52 32.08
C GLN A 220 -18.28 8.74 32.61
N PHE A 221 -17.39 9.34 31.81
CA PHE A 221 -16.65 10.54 32.21
C PHE A 221 -17.40 11.84 31.85
N GLU A 222 -18.36 11.81 30.92
CA GLU A 222 -19.22 12.96 30.61
C GLU A 222 -20.46 13.06 31.53
N LEU A 223 -20.66 12.09 32.42
CA LEU A 223 -21.79 12.01 33.36
C LEU A 223 -21.43 12.25 34.84
N ASN A 224 -20.18 12.65 35.14
CA ASN A 224 -19.73 13.01 36.49
C ASN A 224 -19.23 14.46 36.57
#